data_AF-A0A4U0UI06-F1
#
_entry.id   AF-A0A4U0UI06-F1
#
_cell.length_a   1.000
_cell.length_b   1.000
_cell.length_c   1.000
_cell.angle_alpha   90.00
_cell.angle_beta   90.00
_cell.angle_gamma   90.00
#
_symmetry.space_group_name_H-M   'P 1'
#
loop_
_entity.id
_entity.type
_entity.pdbx_description
1 polymer ?
#
loop_
_entity_poly.entity_id
_entity_poly.type
_entity_poly.pdbx_seq_one_letter_code
_entity_poly.pdbx_strand_id
1 'polypeptide(L)'
;MTAQELQSTAPTPQQAPPSSDSALPSSPTPPKPAPSTAEDILPPNPRLAALASKRTTLTQTLEDLTTLRATLIARTTLPSGLAMPAEWSEEGRDKQALSSANAVIKEHIGLLHRYNEIKDIGQGLMGLLADQRGVRVSEVMGVFGVGGKD
;
A
#
# COMPACT_ATOMS: atom_id res chain seq x y z
N MET A 1 4.57 11.70 -65.75
CA MET A 1 4.25 12.98 -65.07
C MET A 1 4.73 12.84 -63.64
N THR A 2 6.01 13.16 -63.42
CA THR A 2 6.52 14.40 -62.77
C THR A 2 6.39 14.32 -61.24
N ALA A 3 7.48 13.98 -60.53
CA ALA A 3 8.57 14.87 -60.05
C ALA A 3 8.23 15.37 -58.61
N GLN A 4 9.01 14.98 -57.59
CA GLN A 4 10.14 15.74 -56.97
C GLN A 4 9.57 16.79 -55.99
N GLU A 5 10.03 17.02 -54.77
CA GLU A 5 11.40 17.23 -54.28
C GLU A 5 11.30 17.40 -52.72
N LEU A 6 12.12 16.75 -51.87
CA LEU A 6 13.31 17.26 -51.13
C LEU A 6 13.07 18.63 -50.43
N GLN A 7 13.64 19.02 -49.29
CA GLN A 7 14.73 18.57 -48.42
C GLN A 7 14.73 19.51 -47.20
N SER A 8 15.16 19.00 -46.03
CA SER A 8 16.25 19.55 -45.19
C SER A 8 16.19 20.99 -44.63
N THR A 9 16.44 21.15 -43.33
CA THR A 9 17.61 21.85 -42.75
C THR A 9 17.40 22.17 -41.26
N ALA A 10 18.31 21.66 -40.41
CA ALA A 10 18.69 22.32 -39.15
C ALA A 10 19.64 23.50 -39.49
N PRO A 11 19.85 24.51 -38.61
CA PRO A 11 20.77 24.33 -37.48
C PRO A 11 20.51 25.20 -36.21
N THR A 12 21.17 24.82 -35.12
CA THR A 12 21.47 25.63 -33.92
C THR A 12 22.18 26.94 -34.27
N PRO A 13 22.09 27.98 -33.41
CA PRO A 13 23.34 28.51 -32.86
C PRO A 13 23.31 28.88 -31.36
N GLN A 14 24.44 28.53 -30.78
CA GLN A 14 25.02 28.83 -29.48
C GLN A 14 25.38 30.32 -29.34
N GLN A 15 25.03 30.99 -28.24
CA GLN A 15 25.75 32.21 -27.81
C GLN A 15 25.55 32.56 -26.33
N ALA A 16 26.64 32.45 -25.58
CA ALA A 16 26.98 33.24 -24.39
C ALA A 16 28.43 33.73 -24.59
N PRO A 17 28.99 34.69 -23.85
CA PRO A 17 28.44 35.80 -23.05
C PRO A 17 28.93 37.17 -23.61
N PRO A 18 28.74 38.30 -22.90
CA PRO A 18 29.95 39.06 -22.60
C PRO A 18 30.07 39.47 -21.13
N SER A 19 31.29 39.26 -20.64
CA SER A 19 31.87 39.89 -19.47
C SER A 19 31.72 41.41 -19.52
N SER A 20 31.42 42.02 -18.39
CA SER A 20 31.85 43.39 -18.11
C SER A 20 32.34 43.46 -16.67
N ASP A 21 33.65 43.33 -16.62
CA ASP A 21 34.56 43.86 -15.63
C ASP A 21 34.12 45.26 -15.16
N SER A 22 33.96 45.42 -13.85
CA SER A 22 34.01 46.72 -13.19
C SER A 22 34.36 46.53 -11.73
N ALA A 23 35.68 46.48 -11.51
CA ALA A 23 36.40 47.24 -10.51
C ALA A 23 35.84 47.24 -9.08
N LEU A 24 36.47 46.42 -8.23
CA LEU A 24 36.72 46.79 -6.84
C LEU A 24 37.59 48.05 -6.79
N PRO A 25 37.43 48.90 -5.76
CA PRO A 25 38.55 48.96 -4.82
C PRO A 25 38.15 49.10 -3.35
N SER A 26 39.04 48.54 -2.52
CA SER A 26 39.43 48.97 -1.18
C SER A 26 38.64 48.48 0.04
N SER A 27 39.27 47.50 0.69
CA SER A 27 39.24 47.21 2.12
C SER A 27 39.76 48.38 2.96
N PRO A 28 39.25 48.59 4.18
CA PRO A 28 40.16 48.72 5.32
C PRO A 28 39.87 47.72 6.46
N THR A 29 40.98 47.25 7.01
CA THR A 29 41.31 46.27 8.07
C THR A 29 40.56 46.46 9.42
N PRO A 30 40.40 45.39 10.25
CA PRO A 30 39.48 45.31 11.40
C PRO A 30 40.10 45.76 12.74
N PRO A 31 39.26 45.98 13.78
CA PRO A 31 39.72 45.81 15.15
C PRO A 31 38.80 44.93 16.03
N LYS A 32 39.41 43.86 16.54
CA LYS A 32 39.42 43.35 17.93
C LYS A 32 38.23 42.53 18.49
N PRO A 33 38.49 41.40 19.20
CA PRO A 33 37.49 40.48 19.71
C PRO A 33 37.08 40.77 21.17
N ALA A 34 35.81 40.55 21.51
CA ALA A 34 35.35 40.22 22.85
C ALA A 34 33.98 39.51 22.83
N PRO A 35 33.72 38.56 23.76
CA PRO A 35 32.59 37.64 23.73
C PRO A 35 31.41 38.15 24.55
N SER A 36 30.18 37.97 24.06
CA SER A 36 28.92 37.93 24.82
C SER A 36 27.85 37.46 23.83
N THR A 37 27.38 36.22 23.94
CA THR A 37 26.18 35.87 24.71
C THR A 37 25.00 36.76 24.37
N ALA A 38 24.28 36.34 23.35
CA ALA A 38 22.86 36.56 23.11
C ALA A 38 22.47 35.38 22.20
N GLU A 39 22.09 34.21 22.72
CA GLU A 39 20.73 33.96 23.21
C GLU A 39 19.75 35.03 22.75
N ASP A 40 19.52 35.08 21.45
CA ASP A 40 18.30 35.68 20.90
C ASP A 40 17.43 34.56 20.36
N ILE A 41 16.36 34.34 21.13
CA ILE A 41 15.32 33.35 20.94
C ILE A 41 14.59 33.73 19.66
N LEU A 42 15.01 33.16 18.54
CA LEU A 42 14.20 33.19 17.32
C LEU A 42 12.92 32.41 17.61
N PRO A 43 11.72 32.99 17.41
CA PRO A 43 10.48 32.26 17.65
C PRO A 43 10.51 30.99 16.80
N PRO A 44 10.26 29.81 17.39
CA PRO A 44 10.26 28.56 16.65
C PRO A 44 9.21 28.70 15.57
N ASN A 45 9.66 28.84 14.33
CA ASN A 45 8.79 29.05 13.18
C ASN A 45 7.72 27.94 13.25
N PRO A 46 6.43 28.26 13.46
CA PRO A 46 5.42 27.28 13.88
C PRO A 46 5.28 26.16 12.85
N ARG A 47 5.64 26.44 11.59
CA ARG A 47 5.79 25.45 10.53
C ARG A 47 6.86 24.39 10.79
N LEU A 48 8.02 24.77 11.32
CA LEU A 48 9.09 23.83 11.66
C LEU A 48 8.68 22.92 12.82
N ALA A 49 8.02 23.47 13.84
CA ALA A 49 7.44 22.68 14.93
C ALA A 49 6.37 21.70 14.42
N ALA A 50 5.47 22.15 13.54
CA ALA A 50 4.46 21.31 12.90
C ALA A 50 5.05 20.25 11.95
N LEU A 51 6.19 20.54 11.30
CA LEU A 51 6.93 19.55 10.49
C LEU A 51 7.63 18.52 11.37
N ALA A 52 8.22 18.94 12.50
CA ALA A 52 8.85 18.05 13.46
C ALA A 52 7.81 17.09 14.08
N SER A 53 6.64 17.58 14.47
CA SER A 53 5.56 16.73 14.99
C SER A 53 5.06 15.72 13.95
N LYS A 54 4.87 16.15 12.69
CA LYS A 54 4.53 15.24 11.59
C LYS A 54 5.60 14.18 11.36
N ARG A 55 6.88 14.56 11.40
CA ARG A 55 7.99 13.62 11.28
C ARG A 55 7.95 12.59 12.40
N THR A 56 7.75 13.02 13.65
CA THR A 56 7.67 12.08 14.79
C THR A 56 6.46 11.15 14.67
N THR A 57 5.32 11.64 14.19
CA THR A 57 4.16 10.78 13.93
C THR A 57 4.46 9.76 12.84
N LEU A 58 5.09 10.17 11.74
CA LEU A 58 5.45 9.25 10.66
C LEU A 58 6.45 8.18 11.14
N THR A 59 7.46 8.55 11.90
CA THR A 59 8.42 7.57 12.44
C THR A 59 7.73 6.60 13.40
N GLN A 60 6.83 7.09 14.26
CA GLN A 60 6.03 6.25 15.14
C GLN A 60 5.18 5.25 14.35
N THR A 61 4.52 5.70 13.27
CA THR A 61 3.72 4.81 12.42
C THR A 61 4.57 3.79 11.68
N LEU A 62 5.80 4.14 11.27
CA LEU A 62 6.70 3.18 10.66
C LEU A 62 7.14 2.10 11.65
N GLU A 63 7.48 2.48 12.88
CA GLU A 63 7.80 1.52 13.94
C GLU A 63 6.60 0.58 14.21
N ASP A 64 5.40 1.12 14.36
CA ASP A 64 4.19 0.32 14.55
C ASP A 64 3.96 -0.66 13.38
N LEU A 65 4.03 -0.18 12.13
CA LEU A 65 3.87 -1.05 10.95
C LEU A 65 4.95 -2.14 10.85
N THR A 66 6.19 -1.85 11.24
CA THR A 66 7.27 -2.85 11.21
C THR A 66 7.06 -3.93 12.28
N THR A 67 6.61 -3.57 13.48
CA THR A 67 6.29 -4.55 14.54
C THR A 67 5.09 -5.41 14.17
N LEU A 68 4.04 -4.80 13.59
CA LEU A 68 2.88 -5.51 13.08
C LEU A 68 3.29 -6.50 12.00
N ARG A 69 4.10 -6.06 11.02
CA ARG A 69 4.62 -6.92 9.97
C ARG A 69 5.35 -8.14 10.54
N ALA A 70 6.29 -7.93 11.46
CA ALA A 70 7.04 -9.03 12.08
C ALA A 70 6.13 -10.05 12.78
N THR A 71 5.10 -9.55 13.48
CA THR A 71 4.09 -10.39 14.16
C THR A 71 3.29 -11.23 13.16
N LEU A 72 2.88 -10.64 12.04
CA LEU A 72 2.14 -11.35 10.99
C LEU A 72 3.00 -12.44 10.32
N ILE A 73 4.28 -12.16 10.05
CA ILE A 73 5.21 -13.14 9.49
C ILE A 73 5.47 -14.30 10.46
N ALA A 74 5.60 -14.02 11.76
CA ALA A 74 5.81 -15.07 12.75
C ALA A 74 4.61 -16.01 12.87
N ARG A 75 3.39 -15.48 12.67
CA ARG A 75 2.15 -16.25 12.76
C ARG A 75 1.83 -17.05 11.50
N THR A 76 2.35 -16.68 10.34
CA THR A 76 2.04 -17.38 9.08
C THR A 76 2.94 -18.59 8.88
N THR A 77 2.33 -19.72 8.56
CA THR A 77 3.00 -20.98 8.27
C THR A 77 3.08 -21.21 6.77
N LEU A 78 4.04 -22.04 6.36
CA LEU A 78 4.10 -22.56 5.00
C LEU A 78 2.80 -23.34 4.69
N PRO A 79 2.44 -23.51 3.39
CA PRO A 79 1.30 -24.35 3.00
C PRO A 79 1.41 -25.78 3.53
N SER A 80 2.63 -26.25 3.79
CA SER A 80 2.95 -27.54 4.40
C SER A 80 2.81 -27.58 5.93
N GLY A 81 2.35 -26.49 6.57
CA GLY A 81 2.18 -26.38 8.02
C GLY A 81 3.48 -26.14 8.83
N LEU A 82 4.62 -26.00 8.14
CA LEU A 82 5.91 -25.76 8.77
C LEU A 82 6.18 -24.26 9.00
N ALA A 83 6.97 -23.95 10.02
CA ALA A 83 7.46 -22.60 10.25
C ALA A 83 8.38 -22.14 9.10
N MET A 84 8.34 -20.84 8.78
CA MET A 84 9.25 -20.29 7.77
C MET A 84 10.70 -20.33 8.27
N PRO A 85 11.66 -20.86 7.47
CA PRO A 85 13.06 -20.87 7.84
C PRO A 85 13.60 -19.46 8.09
N ALA A 86 14.39 -19.28 9.14
CA ALA A 86 15.07 -18.01 9.44
C ALA A 86 16.09 -17.61 8.36
N GLU A 87 16.54 -18.57 7.55
CA GLU A 87 17.53 -18.40 6.48
C GLU A 87 16.98 -17.71 5.21
N TRP A 88 15.68 -17.42 5.15
CA TRP A 88 15.06 -16.74 4.02
C TRP A 88 15.17 -15.22 4.14
N SER A 89 15.37 -14.54 3.01
CA SER A 89 15.35 -13.07 2.97
C SER A 89 14.01 -12.53 3.49
N GLU A 90 14.04 -11.35 4.10
CA GLU A 90 12.86 -10.63 4.59
C GLU A 90 11.77 -10.53 3.50
N GLU A 91 12.17 -10.23 2.26
CA GLU A 91 11.25 -10.10 1.12
C GLU A 91 10.64 -11.44 0.69
N GLY A 92 11.41 -12.53 0.79
CA GLY A 92 10.93 -13.88 0.49
C GLY A 92 9.87 -14.34 1.48
N ARG A 93 10.07 -14.06 2.77
CA ARG A 93 9.11 -14.36 3.84
C ARG A 93 7.83 -13.54 3.68
N ASP A 94 7.94 -12.26 3.34
CA ASP A 94 6.78 -11.41 3.05
C ASP A 94 5.94 -11.94 1.89
N LYS A 95 6.59 -12.23 0.76
CA LYS A 95 5.90 -12.72 -0.42
C LYS A 95 5.18 -14.04 -0.14
N GLN A 96 5.82 -14.93 0.61
CA GLN A 96 5.22 -16.20 1.00
C GLN A 96 4.06 -16.00 1.99
N ALA A 97 4.21 -15.11 2.98
CA ALA A 97 3.16 -14.77 3.92
C ALA A 97 1.90 -14.23 3.22
N LEU A 98 2.10 -13.29 2.29
CA LEU A 98 1.03 -12.73 1.46
C LEU A 98 0.41 -13.78 0.54
N SER A 99 1.22 -14.66 -0.05
CA SER A 99 0.72 -15.76 -0.89
C SER A 99 -0.15 -16.73 -0.09
N SER A 100 0.31 -17.11 1.11
CA SER A 100 -0.43 -17.98 2.03
C SER A 100 -1.75 -17.35 2.45
N ALA A 101 -1.74 -16.08 2.88
CA ALA A 101 -2.96 -15.34 3.23
C ALA A 101 -3.95 -15.25 2.06
N ASN A 102 -3.47 -14.94 0.85
CA ASN A 102 -4.30 -14.90 -0.34
C ASN A 102 -4.88 -16.28 -0.70
N ALA A 103 -4.12 -17.36 -0.50
CA ALA A 103 -4.60 -18.71 -0.73
C ALA A 103 -5.77 -19.07 0.20
N VAL A 104 -5.63 -18.77 1.50
CA VAL A 104 -6.70 -18.99 2.50
C VAL A 104 -7.95 -18.18 2.16
N ILE A 105 -7.80 -16.92 1.77
CA ILE A 105 -8.94 -16.08 1.37
C ILE A 105 -9.63 -16.66 0.14
N LYS A 106 -8.87 -17.08 -0.88
CA LYS A 106 -9.43 -17.69 -2.10
C LYS A 106 -10.15 -19.01 -1.80
N GLU A 107 -9.59 -19.83 -0.93
CA GLU A 107 -10.23 -21.06 -0.48
C GLU A 107 -11.56 -20.73 0.20
N HIS A 108 -11.59 -19.80 1.15
CA HIS A 108 -12.80 -19.42 1.86
C HIS A 108 -13.88 -18.84 0.92
N ILE A 109 -13.49 -17.98 -0.03
CA ILE A 109 -14.38 -17.47 -1.08
C ILE A 109 -14.96 -18.64 -1.89
N GLY A 110 -14.12 -19.61 -2.27
CA GLY A 110 -14.56 -20.82 -2.97
C GLY A 110 -15.55 -21.66 -2.17
N LEU A 111 -15.33 -21.83 -0.87
CA LEU A 111 -16.25 -22.55 0.02
C LEU A 111 -17.60 -21.83 0.12
N LEU A 112 -17.60 -20.50 0.26
CA LEU A 112 -18.83 -19.71 0.30
C LEU A 112 -19.63 -19.81 -1.00
N HIS A 113 -18.96 -19.72 -2.15
CA HIS A 113 -19.63 -19.89 -3.45
C HIS A 113 -20.24 -21.29 -3.60
N ARG A 114 -19.47 -22.34 -3.28
CA ARG A 114 -19.97 -23.72 -3.35
C ARG A 114 -21.14 -23.96 -2.40
N TYR A 115 -21.06 -23.42 -1.18
CA TYR A 115 -22.16 -23.51 -0.22
C TYR A 115 -23.43 -22.83 -0.76
N ASN A 116 -23.30 -21.61 -1.28
CA ASN A 116 -24.44 -20.88 -1.84
C ASN A 116 -25.03 -21.61 -3.05
N GLU A 117 -24.21 -22.11 -3.97
CA GLU A 117 -24.69 -22.90 -5.12
C GLU A 117 -25.48 -24.14 -4.67
N ILE A 118 -24.94 -24.93 -3.74
CA ILE A 118 -25.63 -26.13 -3.23
C ILE A 118 -26.90 -25.75 -2.49
N LYS A 119 -26.87 -24.67 -1.71
CA LYS A 119 -28.04 -24.15 -0.99
C LYS A 119 -29.15 -23.74 -1.96
N ASP A 120 -28.83 -22.99 -3.02
CA ASP A 120 -29.79 -22.51 -4.00
C ASP A 120 -30.41 -23.68 -4.78
N ILE A 121 -29.60 -24.66 -5.19
CA ILE A 121 -30.08 -25.91 -5.81
C ILE A 121 -31.00 -26.66 -4.85
N GLY A 122 -30.60 -26.82 -3.59
CA GLY A 122 -31.38 -27.51 -2.57
C GLY A 122 -32.72 -26.82 -2.31
N GLN A 123 -32.73 -25.49 -2.19
CA GLN A 123 -33.96 -24.71 -2.03
C GLN A 123 -34.86 -24.80 -3.26
N GLY A 124 -34.30 -24.77 -4.48
CA GLY A 124 -35.07 -24.98 -5.71
C GLY A 124 -35.74 -26.35 -5.77
N LEU A 125 -35.00 -27.42 -5.44
CA LEU A 125 -35.53 -28.79 -5.38
C LEU A 125 -36.60 -28.95 -4.29
N MET A 126 -36.42 -28.33 -3.13
CA MET A 126 -37.42 -28.33 -2.07
C MET A 126 -38.70 -27.58 -2.48
N GLY A 127 -38.58 -26.51 -3.27
CA GLY A 127 -39.71 -25.81 -3.89
C GLY A 127 -40.51 -26.73 -4.81
N LEU A 128 -39.82 -27.38 -5.75
CA LEU A 128 -40.43 -28.35 -6.68
C LEU A 128 -41.13 -29.51 -5.93
N LEU A 129 -40.51 -30.02 -4.87
CA LEU A 129 -41.08 -31.10 -4.06
C LEU A 129 -42.31 -30.64 -3.27
N ALA A 130 -42.29 -29.41 -2.75
CA ALA A 130 -43.41 -28.79 -2.06
C ALA A 130 -44.60 -28.59 -3.01
N ASP A 131 -44.34 -28.12 -4.23
CA ASP A 131 -45.36 -27.96 -5.28
C ASP A 131 -45.99 -29.31 -5.65
N GLN A 132 -45.19 -30.38 -5.80
CA GLN A 132 -45.72 -31.72 -6.08
C GLN A 132 -46.57 -32.28 -4.94
N ARG A 133 -46.25 -31.96 -3.69
CA ARG A 133 -47.03 -32.41 -2.53
C ARG A 133 -48.22 -31.51 -2.22
N GLY A 134 -48.30 -30.31 -2.82
CA GLY A 134 -49.29 -29.29 -2.48
C GLY A 134 -49.14 -28.74 -1.07
N VAL A 135 -47.93 -28.80 -0.50
CA VAL A 135 -47.62 -28.40 0.88
C VAL A 135 -46.68 -27.20 0.86
N ARG A 136 -46.66 -26.38 1.92
CA ARG A 136 -45.72 -25.25 2.00
C ARG A 136 -44.28 -25.72 2.08
N VAL A 137 -43.37 -24.99 1.42
CA VAL A 137 -41.92 -25.24 1.43
C VAL A 137 -41.36 -25.35 2.85
N SER A 138 -41.88 -24.58 3.80
CA SER A 138 -41.46 -24.61 5.21
C SER A 138 -41.72 -25.95 5.90
N GLU A 139 -42.82 -26.63 5.56
CA GLU A 139 -43.18 -27.92 6.15
C GLU A 139 -42.31 -29.05 5.56
N VAL A 140 -41.99 -28.96 4.27
CA VAL A 140 -41.05 -29.86 3.60
C VAL A 140 -39.64 -29.68 4.16
N MET A 141 -39.17 -28.43 4.28
CA MET A 141 -37.89 -28.09 4.92
C MET A 141 -37.75 -28.66 6.33
N GLY A 142 -38.82 -28.60 7.15
CA GLY A 142 -38.86 -29.21 8.48
C GLY A 142 -38.71 -30.73 8.48
N VAL A 143 -39.30 -31.43 7.50
CA VAL A 143 -39.19 -32.90 7.35
C VAL A 143 -37.78 -33.32 6.96
N PHE A 144 -37.09 -32.53 6.14
CA PHE A 144 -35.71 -32.81 5.73
C PHE A 144 -34.66 -32.25 6.72
N GLY A 145 -35.08 -31.65 7.84
CA GLY A 145 -34.19 -31.06 8.83
C GLY A 145 -33.43 -29.82 8.32
N VAL A 146 -33.84 -29.25 7.18
CA VAL A 146 -33.25 -28.05 6.58
C VAL A 146 -34.06 -26.86 7.05
N GLY A 147 -34.05 -26.59 8.34
CA GLY A 147 -34.99 -25.66 8.96
C GLY A 147 -34.43 -24.94 10.18
N GLY A 148 -33.77 -23.81 9.93
CA GLY A 148 -33.56 -22.76 10.93
C GLY A 148 -32.23 -22.79 11.67
N LYS A 149 -31.40 -21.79 11.35
CA LYS A 149 -30.28 -21.27 12.15
C LYS A 149 -28.99 -22.10 12.16
N ASP A 150 -28.48 -22.35 10.96
CA ASP A 150 -27.04 -22.37 10.68
C ASP A 150 -26.69 -21.19 9.76
#